data_AF-A0A2T9YJP6-F1
#
_entry.id   AF-A0A2T9YJP6-F1
#
_cell.length_a   1.000
_cell.length_b   1.000
_cell.length_c   1.000
_cell.angle_alpha   90.00
_cell.angle_beta   90.00
_cell.angle_gamma   90.00
#
_symmetry.space_group_name_H-M   'P 1'
#
loop_
_entity.id
_entity.type
_entity.pdbx_description
1 polymer ?
#
loop_
_entity_poly.entity_id
_entity_poly.type
_entity_poly.pdbx_seq_one_letter_code
_entity_poly.pdbx_strand_id
1 'polypeptide(L)'
;MSQEQLISEQLAVIENIQRQLQDRIDELYEYIGLDSKRQELMETSKELLKQMEFSIKEFEMEFEDEITEQTEIQINGQTLNKTIKSKYENLRRLQREYREAVVQTKQNKYKQAVNERELLLSGALSPSEFRKRKARTGNELVGAAQDTTDLLRETTQIMARELEVGVNNVAALEESSRLLKKTTEEHKSVGVLLGLSKKVLTELEKADWVDRMLILLALILFSFVSFNILRKRIWIPGLATLIRSLRKKTPIQQPIKLETINTETSITQHLETPAL
;
A
#
# COMPACT_ATOMS: atom_id res chain seq x y z
N MET A 1 -27.91 -4.58 11.12
CA MET A 1 -27.38 -3.63 10.11
C MET A 1 -26.50 -4.46 9.19
N SER A 2 -26.55 -4.24 7.88
CA SER A 2 -25.78 -5.06 6.92
C SER A 2 -24.30 -4.67 6.97
N GLN A 3 -23.38 -5.61 6.74
CA GLN A 3 -21.92 -5.36 6.79
C GLN A 3 -21.48 -4.21 5.87
N GLU A 4 -22.09 -4.09 4.69
CA GLU A 4 -21.85 -2.97 3.76
C GLU A 4 -22.15 -1.58 4.38
N GLN A 5 -23.10 -1.51 5.33
CA GLN A 5 -23.43 -0.25 6.03
C GLN A 5 -22.30 0.16 6.98
N LEU A 6 -21.76 -0.78 7.76
CA LEU A 6 -20.66 -0.52 8.70
C LEU A 6 -19.39 -0.06 7.96
N ILE A 7 -19.03 -0.75 6.87
CA ILE A 7 -17.91 -0.37 6.00
C ILE A 7 -18.13 1.02 5.39
N SER A 8 -19.35 1.33 4.94
CA SER A 8 -19.67 2.66 4.39
C SER A 8 -19.58 3.78 5.44
N GLU A 9 -19.95 3.50 6.69
CA GLU A 9 -19.92 4.44 7.80
C GLU A 9 -18.47 4.79 8.18
N GLN A 10 -17.60 3.79 8.34
CA GLN A 10 -16.18 4.03 8.63
C GLN A 10 -15.46 4.76 7.49
N LEU A 11 -15.74 4.41 6.23
CA LEU A 11 -15.19 5.14 5.08
C LEU A 11 -15.64 6.61 5.06
N ALA A 12 -16.87 6.91 5.46
CA ALA A 12 -17.38 8.28 5.59
C ALA A 12 -16.70 9.05 6.73
N VAL A 13 -16.38 8.41 7.87
CA VAL A 13 -15.59 9.01 8.95
C VAL A 13 -14.20 9.39 8.47
N ILE A 14 -13.50 8.48 7.78
CA ILE A 14 -12.16 8.74 7.21
C ILE A 14 -12.21 9.90 6.19
N GLU A 15 -13.26 10.00 5.38
CA GLU A 15 -13.42 11.09 4.40
C GLU A 15 -13.76 12.44 5.04
N ASN A 16 -14.51 12.45 6.16
CA ASN A 16 -14.75 13.66 6.94
C ASN A 16 -13.44 14.19 7.56
N ILE A 17 -12.65 13.31 8.19
CA ILE A 17 -11.33 13.66 8.73
C ILE A 17 -10.41 14.16 7.61
N GLN A 18 -10.42 13.51 6.43
CA GLN A 18 -9.64 13.95 5.28
C GLN A 18 -10.00 15.37 4.85
N ARG A 19 -11.30 15.71 4.72
CA ARG A 19 -11.74 17.07 4.38
C ARG A 19 -11.30 18.10 5.41
N GLN A 20 -11.56 17.85 6.70
CA GLN A 20 -11.16 18.76 7.77
C GLN A 20 -9.64 18.98 7.78
N LEU A 21 -8.85 17.94 7.51
CA LEU A 21 -7.41 18.07 7.41
C LEU A 21 -6.97 18.88 6.19
N GLN A 22 -7.63 18.73 5.03
CA GLN A 22 -7.35 19.56 3.85
C GLN A 22 -7.68 21.04 4.11
N ASP A 23 -8.87 21.35 4.65
CA ASP A 23 -9.27 22.71 5.00
C ASP A 23 -8.25 23.38 5.96
N ARG A 24 -7.70 22.61 6.92
CA ARG A 24 -6.68 23.10 7.87
C ARG A 24 -5.28 23.23 7.26
N ILE A 25 -4.92 22.38 6.30
CA ILE A 25 -3.68 22.53 5.52
C ILE A 25 -3.76 23.79 4.65
N ASP A 26 -4.91 24.09 4.05
CA ASP A 26 -5.13 25.29 3.25
C ASP A 26 -5.15 26.57 4.12
N GLU A 27 -5.84 26.56 5.28
CA GLU A 27 -5.74 27.65 6.28
C GLU A 27 -4.27 27.87 6.71
N LEU A 28 -3.47 26.80 6.76
CA LEU A 28 -2.06 26.87 7.12
C LEU A 28 -1.20 27.41 5.98
N TYR A 29 -1.48 27.10 4.71
CA TYR A 29 -0.77 27.70 3.56
C TYR A 29 -0.92 29.22 3.51
N GLU A 30 -2.12 29.74 3.77
CA GLU A 30 -2.42 31.18 3.76
C GLU A 30 -2.05 31.89 5.08
N TYR A 31 -1.64 31.15 6.13
CA TYR A 31 -1.46 31.72 7.45
C TYR A 31 -0.30 32.74 7.54
N ILE A 32 -0.67 34.01 7.73
CA ILE A 32 0.23 35.12 8.04
C ILE A 32 -0.29 35.80 9.32
N GLY A 33 0.39 35.58 10.46
CA GLY A 33 -0.09 36.07 11.75
C GLY A 33 0.69 35.58 12.97
N LEU A 34 0.07 35.73 14.15
CA LEU A 34 0.63 35.43 15.47
C LEU A 34 1.08 33.96 15.63
N ASP A 35 2.30 33.75 16.12
CA ASP A 35 2.91 32.42 16.26
C ASP A 35 2.05 31.43 17.08
N SER A 36 1.27 31.90 18.06
CA SER A 36 0.38 31.08 18.89
C SER A 36 -0.75 30.42 18.09
N LYS A 37 -1.47 31.17 17.24
CA LYS A 37 -2.55 30.60 16.40
C LYS A 37 -1.97 29.71 15.30
N ARG A 38 -0.76 29.97 14.79
CA ARG A 38 -0.06 29.02 13.91
C ARG A 38 0.26 27.71 14.64
N GLN A 39 0.74 27.77 15.89
CA GLN A 39 1.01 26.57 16.68
C GLN A 39 -0.26 25.76 16.93
N GLU A 40 -1.36 26.41 17.33
CA GLU A 40 -2.68 25.78 17.48
C GLU A 40 -3.08 25.03 16.20
N LEU A 41 -3.05 25.71 15.05
CA LEU A 41 -3.39 25.13 13.74
C LEU A 41 -2.45 23.97 13.34
N MET A 42 -1.17 24.07 13.70
CA MET A 42 -0.18 23.00 13.48
C MET A 42 -0.48 21.77 14.35
N GLU A 43 -0.86 21.93 15.61
CA GLU A 43 -1.19 20.82 16.50
C GLU A 43 -2.54 20.19 16.15
N THR A 44 -3.58 20.98 15.83
CA THR A 44 -4.87 20.42 15.36
C THR A 44 -4.70 19.61 14.08
N SER A 45 -3.86 20.08 13.15
CA SER A 45 -3.55 19.35 11.90
C SER A 45 -2.78 18.05 12.15
N LYS A 46 -1.88 18.00 13.15
CA LYS A 46 -1.21 16.75 13.54
C LYS A 46 -2.17 15.77 14.20
N GLU A 47 -3.07 16.24 15.08
CA GLU A 47 -4.02 15.35 15.74
C GLU A 47 -5.01 14.78 14.73
N LEU A 48 -5.48 15.57 13.75
CA LEU A 48 -6.28 15.07 12.62
C LEU A 48 -5.51 14.05 11.76
N LEU A 49 -4.23 14.28 11.46
CA LEU A 49 -3.36 13.31 10.76
C LEU A 49 -3.26 11.99 11.53
N LYS A 50 -3.05 12.05 12.84
CA LYS A 50 -2.92 10.89 13.73
C LYS A 50 -4.26 10.17 13.93
N GLN A 51 -5.36 10.90 13.99
CA GLN A 51 -6.71 10.34 14.02
C GLN A 51 -7.03 9.61 12.71
N MET A 52 -6.68 10.20 11.56
CA MET A 52 -6.82 9.55 10.25
C MET A 52 -5.98 8.27 10.16
N GLU A 53 -4.75 8.29 10.68
CA GLU A 53 -3.88 7.10 10.75
C GLU A 53 -4.49 6.00 11.64
N PHE A 54 -5.03 6.39 12.79
CA PHE A 54 -5.71 5.46 13.70
C PHE A 54 -6.96 4.84 13.06
N SER A 55 -7.86 5.64 12.47
CA SER A 55 -9.08 5.13 11.84
C SER A 55 -8.81 4.27 10.60
N ILE A 56 -7.76 4.54 9.83
CA ILE A 56 -7.35 3.65 8.72
C ILE A 56 -6.81 2.32 9.27
N LYS A 57 -6.06 2.34 10.38
CA LYS A 57 -5.55 1.12 11.02
C LYS A 57 -6.64 0.31 11.70
N GLU A 58 -7.60 0.96 12.34
CA GLU A 58 -8.80 0.35 12.93
C GLU A 58 -9.60 -0.41 11.86
N PHE A 59 -9.88 0.25 10.73
CA PHE A 59 -10.49 -0.36 9.54
C PHE A 59 -9.67 -1.50 8.93
N GLU A 60 -8.34 -1.45 9.00
CA GLU A 60 -7.46 -2.54 8.53
C GLU A 60 -7.51 -3.76 9.47
N MET A 61 -7.54 -3.57 10.80
CA MET A 61 -7.60 -4.66 11.78
C MET A 61 -8.97 -5.36 11.77
N GLU A 62 -10.07 -4.60 11.77
CA GLU A 62 -11.43 -5.17 11.73
C GLU A 62 -11.67 -5.97 10.43
N PHE A 63 -11.01 -5.58 9.34
CA PHE A 63 -11.01 -6.32 8.08
C PHE A 63 -10.08 -7.56 8.07
N GLU A 64 -8.92 -7.52 8.73
CA GLU A 64 -8.00 -8.66 8.82
C GLU A 64 -8.60 -9.81 9.66
N ASP A 65 -9.35 -9.48 10.72
CA ASP A 65 -10.15 -10.45 11.48
C ASP A 65 -11.29 -11.04 10.61
N GLU A 66 -12.01 -10.23 9.83
CA GLU A 66 -13.16 -10.67 9.00
C GLU A 66 -12.76 -11.60 7.83
N ILE A 67 -11.55 -11.44 7.25
CA ILE A 67 -11.01 -12.36 6.22
C ILE A 67 -10.86 -13.80 6.76
N THR A 68 -10.70 -13.98 8.07
CA THR A 68 -10.44 -15.30 8.67
C THR A 68 -11.70 -16.17 8.73
N GLU A 69 -12.91 -15.59 8.73
CA GLU A 69 -14.17 -16.35 8.85
C GLU A 69 -14.86 -16.69 7.52
N GLN A 70 -14.60 -15.96 6.42
CA GLN A 70 -15.30 -16.16 5.14
C GLN A 70 -14.38 -16.49 3.97
N THR A 71 -14.35 -17.77 3.58
CA THR A 71 -13.53 -18.29 2.47
C THR A 71 -14.06 -17.97 1.07
N GLU A 72 -15.15 -17.22 0.92
CA GLU A 72 -15.71 -16.86 -0.38
C GLU A 72 -15.31 -15.45 -0.83
N ILE A 73 -15.04 -15.32 -2.13
CA ILE A 73 -14.76 -14.07 -2.85
C ILE A 73 -13.38 -13.42 -2.58
N GLN A 74 -12.32 -14.13 -2.98
CA GLN A 74 -10.97 -13.59 -3.21
C GLN A 74 -10.94 -12.31 -4.09
N ILE A 75 -11.99 -12.06 -4.88
CA ILE A 75 -12.16 -10.84 -5.70
C ILE A 75 -12.54 -9.62 -4.83
N ASN A 76 -13.43 -9.76 -3.85
CA ASN A 76 -13.83 -8.68 -2.93
C ASN A 76 -12.71 -8.37 -1.94
N GLY A 77 -12.02 -9.41 -1.44
CA GLY A 77 -10.80 -9.22 -0.65
C GLY A 77 -9.75 -8.38 -1.39
N GLN A 78 -9.62 -8.54 -2.73
CA GLN A 78 -8.71 -7.73 -3.54
C GLN A 78 -9.20 -6.29 -3.82
N THR A 79 -10.51 -6.05 -3.97
CA THR A 79 -11.02 -4.67 -4.14
C THR A 79 -10.90 -3.89 -2.84
N LEU A 80 -11.23 -4.49 -1.70
CA LEU A 80 -11.17 -3.85 -0.39
C LEU A 80 -9.72 -3.57 0.04
N ASN A 81 -8.78 -4.50 -0.22
CA ASN A 81 -7.34 -4.25 -0.09
C ASN A 81 -6.83 -3.08 -0.97
N LYS A 82 -7.42 -2.85 -2.15
CA LYS A 82 -7.06 -1.68 -2.99
C LYS A 82 -7.60 -0.38 -2.37
N THR A 83 -8.77 -0.42 -1.74
CA THR A 83 -9.33 0.72 -0.99
C THR A 83 -8.48 1.08 0.23
N ILE A 84 -8.06 0.11 1.05
CA ILE A 84 -7.16 0.37 2.19
C ILE A 84 -5.85 1.01 1.71
N LYS A 85 -5.24 0.46 0.65
CA LYS A 85 -4.03 1.01 0.04
C LYS A 85 -4.21 2.43 -0.50
N SER A 86 -5.35 2.76 -1.11
CA SER A 86 -5.60 4.12 -1.60
C SER A 86 -5.81 5.12 -0.47
N LYS A 87 -6.44 4.73 0.65
CA LYS A 87 -6.54 5.57 1.86
C LYS A 87 -5.17 5.84 2.48
N TYR A 88 -4.27 4.83 2.55
CA TYR A 88 -2.88 5.03 2.98
C TYR A 88 -2.07 5.95 2.05
N GLU A 89 -2.23 5.84 0.73
CA GLU A 89 -1.57 6.76 -0.22
C GLU A 89 -2.12 8.20 -0.11
N ASN A 90 -3.43 8.37 0.13
CA ASN A 90 -4.01 9.67 0.44
C ASN A 90 -3.42 10.26 1.74
N LEU A 91 -3.31 9.47 2.81
CA LEU A 91 -2.66 9.90 4.05
C LEU A 91 -1.20 10.31 3.83
N ARG A 92 -0.42 9.55 3.04
CA ARG A 92 0.96 9.91 2.63
C ARG A 92 1.04 11.18 1.77
N ARG A 93 -0.02 11.49 1.02
CA ARG A 93 -0.15 12.75 0.27
C ARG A 93 -0.42 13.91 1.23
N LEU A 94 -1.43 13.81 2.09
CA LEU A 94 -1.77 14.87 3.05
C LEU A 94 -0.63 15.12 4.05
N GLN A 95 0.12 14.09 4.46
CA GLN A 95 1.35 14.26 5.27
C GLN A 95 2.43 15.08 4.56
N ARG A 96 2.55 14.99 3.22
CA ARG A 96 3.48 15.82 2.44
C ARG A 96 2.96 17.24 2.31
N GLU A 97 1.69 17.41 1.93
CA GLU A 97 1.04 18.72 1.82
C GLU A 97 1.09 19.50 3.15
N TYR A 98 0.86 18.84 4.29
CA TYR A 98 1.05 19.44 5.62
C TYR A 98 2.50 19.89 5.88
N ARG A 99 3.49 19.05 5.57
CA ARG A 99 4.93 19.41 5.74
C ARG A 99 5.32 20.58 4.85
N GLU A 100 4.82 20.63 3.62
CA GLU A 100 5.04 21.72 2.68
C GLU A 100 4.39 23.02 3.19
N ALA A 101 3.14 22.98 3.66
CA ALA A 101 2.47 24.12 4.29
C ALA A 101 3.24 24.65 5.53
N VAL A 102 3.74 23.76 6.39
CA VAL A 102 4.58 24.12 7.55
C VAL A 102 5.92 24.75 7.14
N VAL A 103 6.46 24.40 5.97
CA VAL A 103 7.63 25.09 5.42
C VAL A 103 7.24 26.44 4.81
N GLN A 104 6.11 26.53 4.09
CA GLN A 104 5.63 27.79 3.50
C GLN A 104 5.30 28.85 4.55
N THR A 105 4.63 28.52 5.65
CA THR A 105 4.40 29.48 6.76
C THR A 105 5.70 30.07 7.32
N LYS A 106 6.74 29.25 7.46
CA LYS A 106 8.07 29.72 7.88
C LYS A 106 8.72 30.63 6.83
N GLN A 107 8.59 30.30 5.55
CA GLN A 107 9.08 31.16 4.46
C GLN A 107 8.31 32.48 4.37
N ASN A 108 6.98 32.46 4.54
CA ASN A 108 6.13 33.64 4.52
C ASN A 108 6.45 34.57 5.71
N LYS A 109 6.66 34.02 6.91
CA LYS A 109 7.18 34.78 8.06
C LYS A 109 8.55 35.39 7.78
N TYR A 110 9.47 34.66 7.15
CA TYR A 110 10.78 35.21 6.79
C TYR A 110 10.67 36.33 5.75
N LYS A 111 9.89 36.15 4.68
CA LYS A 111 9.61 37.20 3.68
C LYS A 111 9.01 38.45 4.34
N GLN A 112 8.05 38.28 5.25
CA GLN A 112 7.46 39.40 6.00
C GLN A 112 8.51 40.12 6.85
N ALA A 113 9.33 39.39 7.63
CA ALA A 113 10.37 40.00 8.46
C ALA A 113 11.46 40.72 7.63
N VAL A 114 11.76 40.22 6.42
CA VAL A 114 12.64 40.94 5.47
C VAL A 114 11.95 42.19 4.94
N ASN A 115 10.68 42.12 4.51
CA ASN A 115 9.93 43.28 4.03
C ASN A 115 9.77 44.37 5.11
N GLU A 116 9.51 43.98 6.37
CA GLU A 116 9.46 44.90 7.52
C GLU A 116 10.82 45.54 7.79
N ARG A 117 11.90 44.75 7.75
CA ARG A 117 13.28 45.25 7.86
C ARG A 117 13.62 46.22 6.73
N GLU A 118 13.26 45.91 5.49
CA GLU A 118 13.49 46.77 4.34
C GLU A 118 12.66 48.06 4.45
N LEU A 119 11.42 47.99 4.91
CA LEU A 119 10.58 49.18 5.14
C LEU A 119 11.17 50.08 6.24
N LEU A 120 11.67 49.51 7.35
CA LEU A 120 12.37 50.26 8.40
C LEU A 120 13.72 50.83 7.92
N LEU A 121 14.47 50.09 7.10
CA LEU A 121 15.78 50.50 6.58
C LEU A 121 15.67 51.48 5.40
N SER A 122 14.53 51.50 4.70
CA SER A 122 14.25 52.43 3.59
C SER A 122 14.20 53.90 4.01
N GLY A 123 14.16 54.17 5.33
CA GLY A 123 14.41 55.50 5.88
C GLY A 123 13.38 56.53 5.45
N ALA A 124 12.09 56.18 5.48
CA ALA A 124 10.96 57.01 5.06
C ALA A 124 10.67 58.25 5.97
N LEU A 125 11.72 58.88 6.53
CA LEU A 125 11.67 60.25 7.03
C LEU A 125 12.27 61.19 5.99
N SER A 126 11.53 62.23 5.63
CA SER A 126 11.99 63.21 4.64
C SER A 126 13.21 63.99 5.14
N PRO A 127 14.15 64.44 4.28
CA PRO A 127 15.26 65.33 4.66
C PRO A 127 14.84 66.68 5.29
N SER A 128 13.55 66.99 5.31
CA SER A 128 12.94 68.11 6.06
C SER A 128 12.70 67.77 7.55
N GLU A 129 12.34 66.52 7.86
CA GLU A 129 12.04 66.05 9.22
C GLU A 129 13.32 65.82 10.03
N PHE A 130 14.37 65.29 9.37
CA PHE A 130 15.70 65.13 9.98
C PHE A 130 16.27 66.47 10.49
N ARG A 131 16.05 67.56 9.74
CA ARG A 131 16.47 68.91 10.14
C ARG A 131 15.62 69.48 11.28
N LYS A 132 14.31 69.19 11.33
CA LYS A 132 13.45 69.55 12.47
C LYS A 132 13.83 68.82 13.75
N ARG A 133 14.19 67.52 13.69
CA ARG A 133 14.70 66.78 14.86
C ARG A 133 16.02 67.36 15.38
N LYS A 134 16.98 67.66 14.49
CA LYS A 134 18.33 68.16 14.89
C LYS A 134 18.30 69.46 15.71
N ALA A 135 17.28 70.30 15.51
CA ALA A 135 17.11 71.55 16.26
C ALA A 135 16.51 71.37 17.67
N ARG A 136 15.82 70.24 17.95
CA ARG A 136 15.33 69.91 19.30
C ARG A 136 16.32 69.11 20.13
N THR A 137 17.28 68.43 19.48
CA THR A 137 18.10 67.40 20.13
C THR A 137 19.14 67.92 21.13
N GLY A 138 19.39 69.23 21.27
CA GLY A 138 20.44 69.73 22.18
C GLY A 138 20.33 69.19 23.61
N ASN A 139 19.11 69.19 24.19
CA ASN A 139 18.85 68.62 25.52
C ASN A 139 18.20 67.22 25.44
N GLU A 140 17.41 66.92 24.40
CA GLU A 140 16.83 65.57 24.21
C GLU A 140 17.90 64.51 23.91
N LEU A 141 19.06 64.85 23.34
CA LEU A 141 20.14 63.90 23.03
C LEU A 141 20.81 63.37 24.30
N VAL A 142 20.87 64.15 25.39
CA VAL A 142 21.44 63.68 26.66
C VAL A 142 20.50 62.68 27.32
N GLY A 143 19.19 62.99 27.35
CA GLY A 143 18.16 62.04 27.79
C GLY A 143 18.13 60.78 26.92
N ALA A 144 18.08 60.93 25.59
CA ALA A 144 18.10 59.80 24.67
C ALA A 144 19.41 58.98 24.71
N ALA A 145 20.55 59.59 25.06
CA ALA A 145 21.80 58.86 25.30
C ALA A 145 21.74 58.06 26.60
N GLN A 146 21.05 58.55 27.64
CA GLN A 146 20.78 57.77 28.86
C GLN A 146 19.76 56.67 28.58
N ASP A 147 18.64 56.97 27.94
CA ASP A 147 17.61 55.99 27.56
C ASP A 147 18.19 54.88 26.66
N THR A 148 19.02 55.21 25.68
CA THR A 148 19.71 54.18 24.86
C THR A 148 20.77 53.40 25.64
N THR A 149 21.41 53.99 26.66
CA THR A 149 22.31 53.25 27.55
C THR A 149 21.55 52.30 28.47
N ASP A 150 20.41 52.73 29.00
CA ASP A 150 19.54 51.90 29.85
C ASP A 150 18.84 50.81 29.03
N LEU A 151 18.39 51.09 27.79
CA LEU A 151 17.91 50.09 26.84
C LEU A 151 19.00 49.07 26.45
N LEU A 152 20.26 49.48 26.30
CA LEU A 152 21.37 48.54 26.09
C LEU A 152 21.64 47.69 27.34
N ARG A 153 21.48 48.26 28.54
CA ARG A 153 21.59 47.53 29.81
C ARG A 153 20.44 46.52 29.98
N GLU A 154 19.22 46.89 29.62
CA GLU A 154 18.07 45.99 29.57
C GLU A 154 18.28 44.89 28.51
N THR A 155 18.71 45.26 27.31
CA THR A 155 19.01 44.33 26.20
C THR A 155 20.09 43.33 26.58
N THR A 156 21.14 43.74 27.30
CA THR A 156 22.19 42.80 27.76
C THR A 156 21.69 41.85 28.85
N GLN A 157 20.77 42.29 29.72
CA GLN A 157 20.09 41.39 30.68
C GLN A 157 19.13 40.42 29.98
N ILE A 158 18.37 40.87 28.99
CA ILE A 158 17.50 40.01 28.15
C ILE A 158 18.35 39.00 27.38
N MET A 159 19.44 39.43 26.74
CA MET A 159 20.34 38.54 26.00
C MET A 159 21.02 37.50 26.90
N ALA A 160 21.41 37.86 28.13
CA ALA A 160 21.94 36.90 29.10
C ALA A 160 20.90 35.81 29.45
N ARG A 161 19.63 36.21 29.63
CA ARG A 161 18.51 35.28 29.88
C ARG A 161 18.19 34.41 28.66
N GLU A 162 18.22 34.98 27.45
CA GLU A 162 18.02 34.22 26.21
C GLU A 162 19.15 33.23 25.95
N LEU A 163 20.40 33.54 26.35
CA LEU A 163 21.52 32.60 26.29
C LEU A 163 21.35 31.42 27.25
N GLU A 164 20.87 31.65 28.48
CA GLU A 164 20.54 30.57 29.43
C GLU A 164 19.43 29.66 28.88
N VAL A 165 18.37 30.25 28.32
CA VAL A 165 17.30 29.50 27.61
C VAL A 165 17.86 28.77 26.38
N GLY A 166 18.81 29.38 25.66
CA GLY A 166 19.50 28.78 24.51
C GLY A 166 20.31 27.53 24.89
N VAL A 167 21.07 27.59 25.98
CA VAL A 167 21.83 26.45 26.52
C VAL A 167 20.88 25.32 26.96
N ASN A 168 19.81 25.66 27.67
CA ASN A 168 18.80 24.68 28.08
C ASN A 168 18.09 24.03 26.87
N ASN A 169 17.79 24.80 25.83
CA ASN A 169 17.23 24.28 24.58
C ASN A 169 18.22 23.39 23.81
N VAL A 170 19.52 23.72 23.79
CA VAL A 170 20.55 22.88 23.18
C VAL A 170 20.68 21.54 23.93
N ALA A 171 20.64 21.57 25.27
CA ALA A 171 20.62 20.35 26.08
C ALA A 171 19.37 19.48 25.80
N ALA A 172 18.18 20.09 25.75
CA ALA A 172 16.94 19.38 25.41
C ALA A 172 16.92 18.83 23.97
N LEU A 173 17.56 19.52 23.01
CA LEU A 173 17.76 19.03 21.65
C LEU A 173 18.75 17.86 21.59
N GLU A 174 19.82 17.89 22.38
CA GLU A 174 20.75 16.77 22.47
C GLU A 174 20.09 15.53 23.12
N GLU A 175 19.32 15.72 24.19
CA GLU A 175 18.52 14.67 24.81
C GLU A 175 17.50 14.09 23.81
N SER A 176 16.76 14.94 23.10
CA SER A 176 15.83 14.52 22.04
C SER A 176 16.55 13.73 20.93
N SER A 177 17.75 14.15 20.54
CA SER A 177 18.59 13.44 19.56
C SER A 177 19.07 12.08 20.06
N ARG A 178 19.44 11.97 21.34
CA ARG A 178 19.81 10.70 21.99
C ARG A 178 18.61 9.76 22.08
N LEU A 179 17.42 10.26 22.45
CA LEU A 179 16.17 9.49 22.47
C LEU A 179 15.81 9.00 21.06
N LEU A 180 15.82 9.87 20.04
CA LEU A 180 15.54 9.48 18.65
C LEU A 180 16.53 8.42 18.13
N LYS A 181 17.81 8.49 18.48
CA LYS A 181 18.79 7.43 18.16
C LYS A 181 18.40 6.11 18.81
N LYS A 182 18.12 6.11 20.12
CA LYS A 182 17.69 4.92 20.86
C LYS A 182 16.42 4.30 20.27
N THR A 183 15.39 5.11 20.01
CA THR A 183 14.15 4.65 19.36
C THR A 183 14.38 4.15 17.94
N THR A 184 15.34 4.71 17.19
CA THR A 184 15.74 4.19 15.87
C THR A 184 16.44 2.83 15.97
N GLU A 185 17.24 2.60 17.00
CA GLU A 185 17.89 1.31 17.28
C GLU A 185 16.86 0.25 17.74
N GLU A 186 15.89 0.64 18.57
CA GLU A 186 14.74 -0.18 18.95
C GLU A 186 13.86 -0.54 17.73
N HIS A 187 13.55 0.42 16.85
CA HIS A 187 12.85 0.12 15.59
C HIS A 187 13.63 -0.80 14.65
N LYS A 188 14.97 -0.70 14.62
CA LYS A 188 15.81 -1.65 13.88
C LYS A 188 15.72 -3.06 14.47
N SER A 189 15.71 -3.21 15.80
CA SER A 189 15.57 -4.53 16.43
C SER A 189 14.19 -5.15 16.14
N VAL A 190 13.12 -4.34 16.16
CA VAL A 190 11.78 -4.76 15.71
C VAL A 190 11.79 -5.14 14.21
N GLY A 191 12.48 -4.39 13.36
CA GLY A 191 12.65 -4.73 11.94
C GLY A 191 13.37 -6.06 11.72
N VAL A 192 14.36 -6.39 12.54
CA VAL A 192 15.03 -7.72 12.53
C VAL A 192 14.07 -8.82 12.99
N LEU A 193 13.28 -8.61 14.05
CA LEU A 193 12.27 -9.56 14.52
C LEU A 193 11.18 -9.82 13.46
N LEU A 194 10.67 -8.77 12.81
CA LEU A 194 9.72 -8.89 11.70
C LEU A 194 10.34 -9.59 10.48
N GLY A 195 11.62 -9.34 10.20
CA GLY A 195 12.39 -10.05 9.17
C GLY A 195 12.51 -11.55 9.47
N LEU A 196 12.77 -11.91 10.72
CA LEU A 196 12.78 -13.30 11.18
C LEU A 196 11.38 -13.94 11.09
N SER A 197 10.33 -13.23 11.49
CA SER A 197 8.94 -13.72 11.37
C SER A 197 8.56 -13.96 9.91
N LYS A 198 8.90 -13.05 8.99
CA LYS A 198 8.70 -13.24 7.54
C LYS A 198 9.53 -14.39 6.98
N LYS A 199 10.75 -14.60 7.48
CA LYS A 199 11.59 -15.74 7.09
C LYS A 199 10.96 -17.06 7.51
N VAL A 200 10.49 -17.19 8.76
CA VAL A 200 9.79 -18.38 9.24
C VAL A 200 8.51 -18.64 8.43
N LEU A 201 7.72 -17.59 8.15
CA LEU A 201 6.50 -17.72 7.33
C LEU A 201 6.80 -18.19 5.90
N THR A 202 7.83 -17.64 5.25
CA THR A 202 8.24 -18.06 3.90
C THR A 202 8.99 -19.40 3.86
N GLU A 203 9.55 -19.86 4.98
CA GLU A 203 10.05 -21.24 5.12
C GLU A 203 8.90 -22.24 5.26
N LEU A 204 7.82 -21.90 5.97
CA LEU A 204 6.56 -22.68 5.99
C LEU A 204 5.91 -22.77 4.60
N GLU A 205 5.72 -21.63 3.92
CA GLU A 205 5.10 -21.59 2.58
C GLU A 205 5.86 -22.46 1.56
N LYS A 206 7.21 -22.48 1.65
CA LYS A 206 8.04 -23.34 0.82
C LYS A 206 7.90 -24.82 1.18
N ALA A 207 7.74 -25.17 2.45
CA ALA A 207 7.50 -26.55 2.86
C ALA A 207 6.20 -27.09 2.26
N ASP A 208 5.11 -26.31 2.35
CA ASP A 208 3.81 -26.63 1.73
C ASP A 208 3.88 -26.77 0.21
N TRP A 209 4.65 -25.91 -0.47
CA TRP A 209 4.85 -26.01 -1.91
C TRP A 209 5.64 -27.27 -2.31
N VAL A 210 6.68 -27.62 -1.54
CA VAL A 210 7.48 -28.84 -1.75
C VAL A 210 6.63 -30.09 -1.49
N ASP A 211 5.80 -30.12 -0.44
CA ASP A 211 4.91 -31.26 -0.15
C ASP A 211 3.91 -31.49 -1.29
N ARG A 212 3.25 -30.42 -1.77
CA ARG A 212 2.35 -30.51 -2.94
C ARG A 212 3.06 -31.02 -4.19
N MET A 213 4.32 -30.64 -4.41
CA MET A 213 5.14 -31.15 -5.52
C MET A 213 5.53 -32.63 -5.34
N LEU A 214 5.80 -33.08 -4.10
CA LEU A 214 6.07 -34.49 -3.81
C LEU A 214 4.84 -35.37 -4.03
N ILE A 215 3.65 -34.92 -3.62
CA ILE A 215 2.38 -35.61 -3.88
C ILE A 215 2.13 -35.71 -5.39
N LEU A 216 2.34 -34.61 -6.15
CA LEU A 216 2.22 -34.61 -7.60
C LEU A 216 3.22 -35.59 -8.26
N LEU A 217 4.48 -35.58 -7.84
CA LEU A 217 5.52 -36.47 -8.34
C LEU A 217 5.18 -37.94 -8.08
N ALA A 218 4.71 -38.26 -6.87
CA ALA A 218 4.26 -39.60 -6.51
C ALA A 218 3.10 -40.07 -7.40
N LEU A 219 2.11 -39.20 -7.67
CA LEU A 219 0.99 -39.48 -8.56
C LEU A 219 1.47 -39.70 -10.01
N ILE A 220 2.38 -38.87 -10.52
CA ILE A 220 2.96 -39.03 -11.87
C ILE A 220 3.70 -40.36 -11.98
N LEU A 221 4.55 -40.71 -11.02
CA LEU A 221 5.29 -41.99 -11.02
C LEU A 221 4.34 -43.19 -10.90
N PHE A 222 3.35 -43.12 -10.00
CA PHE A 222 2.33 -44.16 -9.86
C PHE A 222 1.50 -44.34 -11.14
N SER A 223 1.11 -43.24 -11.79
CA SER A 223 0.41 -43.23 -13.08
C SER A 223 1.29 -43.83 -14.18
N PHE A 224 2.57 -43.46 -14.25
CA PHE A 224 3.51 -44.01 -15.23
C PHE A 224 3.75 -45.51 -15.04
N VAL A 225 3.90 -45.99 -13.79
CA VAL A 225 4.01 -47.42 -13.49
C VAL A 225 2.71 -48.15 -13.84
N SER A 226 1.56 -47.61 -13.44
CA SER A 226 0.25 -48.17 -13.76
C SER A 226 0.01 -48.25 -15.27
N PHE A 227 0.37 -47.21 -16.02
CA PHE A 227 0.28 -47.16 -17.48
C PHE A 227 1.26 -48.14 -18.14
N ASN A 228 2.46 -48.34 -17.61
CA ASN A 228 3.38 -49.37 -18.08
C ASN A 228 2.85 -50.80 -17.84
N ILE A 229 2.23 -51.04 -16.68
CA ILE A 229 1.56 -52.32 -16.37
C ILE A 229 0.37 -52.52 -17.31
N LEU A 230 -0.48 -51.50 -17.51
CA LEU A 230 -1.59 -51.54 -18.45
C LEU A 230 -1.10 -51.79 -19.88
N ARG A 231 -0.05 -51.10 -20.35
CA ARG A 231 0.56 -51.31 -21.68
C ARG A 231 1.06 -52.75 -21.85
N LYS A 232 1.71 -53.33 -20.83
CA LYS A 232 2.15 -54.74 -20.87
C LYS A 232 0.99 -55.73 -20.72
N ARG A 233 -0.10 -55.39 -20.01
CA ARG A 233 -1.19 -56.30 -19.64
C ARG A 233 -2.41 -56.25 -20.56
N ILE A 234 -2.71 -55.13 -21.21
CA ILE A 234 -3.68 -55.07 -22.32
C ILE A 234 -3.17 -55.84 -23.55
N TRP A 235 -1.84 -56.01 -23.67
CA TRP A 235 -1.22 -56.90 -24.65
C TRP A 235 -1.27 -58.39 -24.27
N ILE A 236 -1.75 -58.73 -23.08
CA ILE A 236 -2.04 -60.11 -22.66
C ILE A 236 -3.52 -60.39 -23.01
N PRO A 237 -3.86 -61.52 -23.67
CA PRO A 237 -4.94 -61.62 -24.67
C PRO A 237 -6.39 -61.27 -24.28
N GLY A 238 -6.70 -61.04 -22.99
CA GLY A 238 -8.08 -60.90 -22.50
C GLY A 238 -8.89 -59.76 -23.10
N LEU A 239 -8.32 -58.55 -23.25
CA LEU A 239 -9.05 -57.41 -23.83
C LEU A 239 -9.31 -57.59 -25.34
N ALA A 240 -8.36 -58.15 -26.07
CA ALA A 240 -8.50 -58.42 -27.50
C ALA A 240 -9.65 -59.42 -27.77
N THR A 241 -9.80 -60.45 -26.93
CA THR A 241 -10.93 -61.38 -27.02
C THR A 241 -12.28 -60.74 -26.68
N LEU A 242 -12.33 -59.85 -25.69
CA LEU A 242 -13.56 -59.20 -25.24
C LEU A 242 -14.08 -58.19 -26.28
N ILE A 243 -13.19 -57.39 -26.86
CA ILE A 243 -13.50 -56.48 -28.00
C ILE A 243 -13.97 -57.28 -29.23
N ARG A 244 -13.40 -58.47 -29.48
CA ARG A 244 -13.80 -59.33 -30.61
C ARG A 244 -15.16 -60.03 -30.38
N SER A 245 -15.50 -60.33 -29.13
CA SER A 245 -16.82 -60.87 -28.74
C SER A 245 -17.95 -59.87 -29.01
N LEU A 246 -17.73 -58.59 -28.68
CA LEU A 246 -18.71 -57.52 -28.91
C LEU A 246 -18.99 -57.20 -30.39
N ARG A 247 -18.21 -57.75 -31.34
CA ARG A 247 -18.34 -57.49 -32.78
C ARG A 247 -19.15 -58.55 -33.55
N LYS A 248 -19.75 -59.55 -32.90
CA LYS A 248 -20.50 -60.63 -33.56
C LYS A 248 -21.93 -60.82 -33.01
N LYS A 249 -22.89 -60.00 -33.47
CA LYS A 249 -24.33 -60.39 -33.47
C LYS A 249 -25.21 -59.49 -34.37
N THR A 250 -25.54 -59.99 -35.57
CA THR A 250 -26.83 -59.78 -36.29
C THR A 250 -26.91 -60.66 -37.55
N PRO A 251 -27.77 -61.69 -37.55
CA PRO A 251 -28.62 -62.05 -38.69
C PRO A 251 -30.02 -62.56 -38.21
N ILE A 252 -31.03 -63.01 -38.98
CA ILE A 252 -31.29 -63.29 -40.42
C ILE A 252 -32.78 -62.93 -40.66
N GLN A 253 -33.27 -62.61 -41.88
CA GLN A 253 -34.54 -63.21 -42.39
C GLN A 253 -34.75 -63.00 -43.92
N GLN A 254 -35.41 -63.97 -44.56
CA GLN A 254 -35.82 -64.09 -45.99
C GLN A 254 -37.35 -64.43 -46.02
N PRO A 255 -38.00 -65.11 -47.01
CA PRO A 255 -37.72 -65.46 -48.45
C PRO A 255 -38.99 -65.35 -49.39
N ILE A 256 -39.05 -66.12 -50.52
CA ILE A 256 -40.24 -66.65 -51.29
C ILE A 256 -40.78 -65.74 -52.44
N LYS A 257 -41.03 -66.17 -53.72
CA LYS A 257 -40.90 -67.46 -54.48
C LYS A 257 -41.02 -67.29 -56.03
N LEU A 258 -40.76 -68.41 -56.76
CA LEU A 258 -41.23 -68.87 -58.11
C LEU A 258 -40.37 -68.48 -59.34
N GLU A 259 -40.16 -69.31 -60.38
CA GLU A 259 -40.65 -70.67 -60.74
C GLU A 259 -39.61 -71.51 -61.54
N THR A 260 -39.92 -72.79 -61.84
CA THR A 260 -39.09 -73.86 -62.44
C THR A 260 -39.03 -73.82 -64.00
N ILE A 261 -38.24 -74.62 -64.76
CA ILE A 261 -38.41 -76.07 -65.08
C ILE A 261 -37.23 -76.58 -65.98
N ASN A 262 -36.64 -77.75 -65.63
CA ASN A 262 -35.97 -78.84 -66.43
C ASN A 262 -34.85 -78.48 -67.46
N THR A 263 -33.98 -79.39 -67.96
CA THR A 263 -34.02 -80.86 -68.16
C THR A 263 -32.64 -81.55 -68.01
N GLU A 264 -32.68 -82.88 -67.89
CA GLU A 264 -31.59 -83.85 -67.73
C GLU A 264 -30.62 -83.99 -68.93
N THR A 265 -29.38 -84.48 -68.70
CA THR A 265 -28.80 -85.76 -69.20
C THR A 265 -27.27 -85.75 -69.40
N SER A 266 -26.60 -86.80 -68.90
CA SER A 266 -25.52 -87.59 -69.55
C SER A 266 -24.16 -86.95 -69.94
N ILE A 267 -23.02 -87.65 -70.15
CA ILE A 267 -22.41 -88.98 -69.80
C ILE A 267 -20.90 -88.89 -70.20
N THR A 268 -20.00 -89.71 -69.62
CA THR A 268 -18.56 -89.95 -70.00
C THR A 268 -17.59 -88.75 -69.93
N GLN A 269 -16.38 -88.81 -69.36
CA GLN A 269 -15.21 -89.71 -69.53
C GLN A 269 -14.42 -89.53 -70.84
N HIS A 270 -13.10 -89.69 -70.69
CA HIS A 270 -12.04 -89.94 -71.70
C HIS A 270 -11.30 -88.73 -72.34
N LEU A 271 -10.15 -88.45 -71.73
CA LEU A 271 -8.79 -88.31 -72.32
C LEU A 271 -8.39 -87.17 -73.29
N GLU A 272 -7.08 -86.90 -73.19
CA GLU A 272 -6.13 -86.43 -74.22
C GLU A 272 -6.14 -84.95 -74.68
N THR A 273 -5.29 -84.18 -73.98
CA THR A 273 -4.20 -83.38 -74.59
C THR A 273 -3.42 -84.17 -75.68
N PRO A 274 -2.67 -83.56 -76.64
CA PRO A 274 -2.00 -82.26 -76.49
C PRO A 274 -1.90 -81.37 -77.77
N ALA A 275 -1.19 -80.23 -77.62
CA ALA A 275 -0.56 -79.41 -78.66
C ALA A 275 -1.51 -78.62 -79.60
N LEU A 276 -1.23 -77.37 -79.99
CA LEU A 276 0.01 -76.56 -79.95
C LEU A 276 -0.22 -75.20 -79.24
#